data_AF-A0A2E2DC37-F1
#
_entry.id   AF-A0A2E2DC37-F1
#
_cell.length_a   1.000
_cell.length_b   1.000
_cell.length_c   1.000
_cell.angle_alpha   90.00
_cell.angle_beta   90.00
_cell.angle_gamma   90.00
#
_symmetry.space_group_name_H-M   'P 1'
#
loop_
_entity.id
_entity.type
_entity.pdbx_description
1 polymer ?
#
loop_
_entity_poly.entity_id
_entity_poly.type
_entity_poly.pdbx_seq_one_letter_code
_entity_poly.pdbx_strand_id
1 'polypeptide(L)' 'MEVIYGLLPGMLLLGIIGVAVFFWAVRNGQYDDMDGAANRVLMDDDDMSSSSAPKEKQKQTEAENNDESKD' A
#
# COMPACT_ATOMS: atom_id res chain seq x y z
N MET A 1 -20.23 5.46 45.90
CA MET A 1 -19.54 4.20 45.58
C MET A 1 -20.22 3.38 44.47
N GLU A 2 -21.34 3.82 43.88
CA GLU A 2 -22.03 3.05 42.83
C GLU A 2 -21.36 3.06 41.45
N VAL A 3 -20.69 4.17 41.10
CA VAL A 3 -20.07 4.37 39.78
C VAL A 3 -19.08 3.26 39.40
N ILE A 4 -18.39 2.67 40.38
CA ILE A 4 -17.42 1.60 40.13
C ILE A 4 -18.09 0.34 39.57
N TYR A 5 -19.35 0.08 39.92
CA TYR A 5 -20.10 -1.07 39.41
C TYR A 5 -20.47 -0.93 37.93
N GLY A 6 -20.52 0.29 37.39
CA GLY A 6 -20.70 0.52 35.95
C GLY A 6 -19.38 0.60 35.19
N LEU A 7 -18.37 1.27 35.77
CA LEU A 7 -17.09 1.48 35.12
C LEU A 7 -16.26 0.19 35.00
N LEU A 8 -16.22 -0.64 36.04
CA LEU A 8 -15.43 -1.87 36.03
C LEU A 8 -15.85 -2.84 34.90
N PRO A 9 -17.14 -3.20 34.73
CA PRO A 9 -17.56 -4.03 33.62
C PRO A 9 -17.47 -3.31 32.27
N GLY A 10 -17.75 -2.01 32.21
CA GLY A 10 -17.65 -1.24 30.95
C GLY A 10 -16.23 -1.20 30.40
N MET A 11 -15.24 -1.01 31.27
CA MET A 11 -13.83 -0.96 30.91
C MET A 11 -13.30 -2.35 30.53
N LEU A 12 -13.77 -3.40 31.21
CA LEU A 12 -13.46 -4.79 30.84
C LEU A 12 -14.05 -5.14 29.46
N LEU A 13 -15.30 -4.76 29.19
CA LEU A 13 -15.95 -4.98 27.90
C LEU A 13 -15.21 -4.26 26.77
N LEU A 14 -14.85 -3.00 26.97
CA LEU A 14 -14.05 -2.24 26.01
C LEU A 14 -12.68 -2.89 25.76
N GLY A 15 -12.03 -3.40 26.81
CA GLY A 15 -10.79 -4.16 26.68
C GLY A 15 -10.95 -5.41 25.80
N ILE A 16 -12.00 -6.20 26.04
CA ILE A 16 -12.30 -7.40 25.25
C ILE A 16 -12.57 -7.04 23.78
N ILE A 17 -13.37 -5.99 23.53
CA ILE A 17 -13.67 -5.51 22.18
C ILE A 17 -12.37 -5.08 21.48
N GLY A 18 -11.51 -4.31 22.16
CA GLY A 18 -10.22 -3.88 21.62
C GLY A 18 -9.34 -5.05 21.21
N VAL A 19 -9.23 -6.07 22.07
CA VAL A 19 -8.48 -7.30 21.78
C VAL A 19 -9.09 -8.05 20.60
N ALA A 20 -10.42 -8.21 20.56
CA ALA A 20 -11.10 -8.89 19.45
C ALA A 20 -10.86 -8.19 18.11
N VAL A 21 -10.97 -6.85 18.07
CA VAL A 21 -10.68 -6.04 16.88
C VAL A 21 -9.21 -6.14 16.48
N PHE A 22 -8.29 -6.12 17.45
CA PHE A 22 -6.86 -6.28 17.19
C PHE A 22 -6.55 -7.63 16.52
N PHE A 23 -7.05 -8.74 17.07
CA PHE A 23 -6.85 -10.06 16.46
C PHE A 23 -7.50 -10.18 15.08
N TRP A 24 -8.66 -9.55 14.88
CA TRP A 24 -9.30 -9.48 13.57
C TRP A 24 -8.44 -8.71 12.55
N ALA A 25 -7.90 -7.55 12.93
CA ALA A 25 -7.03 -6.74 12.07
C ALA A 25 -5.73 -7.47 11.68
N VAL A 26 -5.11 -8.17 12.64
CA VAL A 26 -3.95 -9.03 12.39
C VAL A 26 -4.30 -10.15 11.41
N ARG A 27 -5.43 -10.83 11.62
CA ARG A 27 -5.90 -11.92 10.74
C ARG A 27 -6.23 -11.44 9.32
N ASN A 28 -6.68 -10.20 9.18
CA ASN A 28 -6.97 -9.55 7.90
C ASN A 28 -5.73 -9.02 7.16
N GLY A 29 -4.53 -9.14 7.73
CA GLY A 29 -3.30 -8.71 7.06
C GLY A 29 -3.11 -7.19 7.02
N GLN A 30 -3.77 -6.41 7.89
CA GLN A 30 -3.65 -4.94 7.92
C GLN A 30 -2.21 -4.45 8.18
N TYR A 31 -1.36 -5.31 8.72
CA TYR A 31 0.05 -5.02 9.05
C TYR A 31 1.04 -5.48 7.96
N ASP A 32 0.59 -6.18 6.92
CA ASP A 32 1.47 -6.73 5.86
C ASP A 32 2.09 -5.62 5.00
N ASP A 33 1.38 -4.51 4.81
CA ASP A 33 1.85 -3.36 4.02
C ASP A 33 2.80 -2.43 4.79
N MET A 34 2.98 -2.61 6.11
CA MET A 34 3.98 -1.84 6.86
C MET A 34 5.42 -2.29 6.58
N ASP A 35 5.62 -3.55 6.17
CA ASP A 35 6.94 -4.08 5.82
C ASP A 35 7.45 -3.50 4.47
N GLY A 36 6.53 -3.30 3.51
CA GLY A 36 6.85 -2.79 2.17
C GLY A 36 7.23 -1.30 2.12
N ALA A 37 6.73 -0.48 3.04
CA ALA A 37 7.07 0.95 3.12
C ALA A 37 8.48 1.19 3.69
N ALA A 38 8.90 0.41 4.68
CA ALA A 38 10.23 0.49 5.29
C ALA A 38 11.34 0.06 4.32
N ASN A 39 11.06 -0.95 3.50
CA ASN A 39 12.01 -1.45 2.50
C ASN A 39 12.33 -0.41 1.42
N ARG A 40 11.36 0.44 1.06
CA ARG A 40 11.54 1.50 0.05
C ARG A 40 12.44 2.62 0.57
N VAL A 41 12.26 3.06 1.81
CA VAL A 41 13.02 4.17 2.39
C VAL A 41 14.51 3.86 2.62
N LEU A 42 14.87 2.58 2.78
CA LEU A 42 16.25 2.13 2.97
C LEU A 42 16.97 1.77 1.67
N MET A 43 16.24 1.60 0.57
CA MET A 43 16.79 1.17 -0.73
C MET A 43 16.74 2.28 -1.80
N ASP A 44 15.95 3.33 -1.58
CA ASP A 44 15.85 4.48 -2.49
C ASP A 44 17.16 5.31 -2.58
N ASP A 45 18.13 5.11 -1.66
CA ASP A 45 19.42 5.81 -1.68
C ASP A 45 20.48 5.14 -2.59
N ASP A 46 20.32 3.85 -2.92
CA ASP A 46 21.31 3.10 -3.73
C ASP A 46 20.94 3.07 -5.24
N ASP A 47 19.69 3.37 -5.60
CA ASP A 47 19.18 3.25 -6.99
C ASP A 47 19.15 4.58 -7.79
N MET A 48 19.82 5.64 -7.33
CA MET A 48 20.08 6.85 -8.14
C MET A 48 21.08 6.61 -9.30
N SER A 49 21.48 5.36 -9.59
CA SER A 49 22.52 5.06 -10.60
C SER A 49 22.21 3.97 -11.64
N SER A 50 20.95 3.60 -11.90
CA SER A 50 20.69 2.86 -13.15
C SER A 50 19.34 3.15 -13.83
N SER A 51 19.49 3.72 -15.02
CA SER A 51 18.48 3.85 -16.07
C SER A 51 17.65 2.57 -16.27
N SER A 52 16.32 2.71 -16.34
CA SER A 52 15.46 1.92 -17.24
C SER A 52 14.08 2.57 -17.39
N ALA A 53 13.86 3.18 -18.55
CA ALA A 53 12.57 3.67 -19.01
C ALA A 53 11.53 2.54 -19.16
N PRO A 54 10.24 2.80 -18.89
CA PRO A 54 9.17 2.02 -19.49
C PRO A 54 9.05 2.39 -20.97
N LYS A 55 9.63 1.56 -21.84
CA LYS A 55 9.14 1.42 -23.21
C LYS A 55 7.68 0.94 -23.16
N GLU A 56 6.91 1.38 -24.14
CA GLU A 56 5.61 0.84 -24.57
C GLU A 56 4.34 1.59 -24.16
N LYS A 57 4.11 2.70 -24.88
CA LYS A 57 2.78 3.07 -25.42
C LYS A 57 2.90 4.07 -26.59
N GLN A 58 3.58 3.68 -27.66
CA GLN A 58 3.46 4.35 -28.96
C GLN A 58 3.47 3.29 -30.07
N LYS A 59 2.35 2.56 -30.18
CA LYS A 59 1.98 1.79 -31.37
C LYS A 59 0.66 2.33 -31.90
N GLN A 60 0.67 3.59 -32.35
CA GLN A 60 -0.45 4.21 -33.07
C GLN A 60 -0.07 5.52 -33.78
N THR A 61 0.96 5.46 -34.63
CA THR A 61 1.11 6.44 -35.73
C THR A 61 1.87 5.78 -36.88
N GLU A 62 1.32 4.69 -37.40
CA GLU A 62 1.87 3.94 -38.54
C GLU A 62 0.90 3.96 -39.73
N ALA A 63 0.10 5.03 -39.83
CA ALA A 63 -0.91 5.20 -40.88
C ALA A 63 -1.08 6.68 -41.29
N GLU A 64 0.01 7.45 -41.44
CA GLU A 64 -0.06 8.77 -42.10
C GLU A 64 1.33 9.25 -42.55
N ASN A 65 1.82 8.70 -43.67
CA ASN A 65 2.88 9.21 -44.58
C ASN A 65 3.25 8.01 -45.47
N ASN A 66 2.39 7.60 -46.40
CA ASN A 66 2.42 8.07 -47.79
C ASN A 66 3.86 8.24 -48.29
N ASP A 67 4.36 7.31 -49.10
CA ASP A 67 4.12 7.36 -50.55
C ASP A 67 4.67 8.64 -51.20
N GLU A 68 5.91 9.00 -50.87
CA GLU A 68 6.77 9.91 -51.63
C GLU A 68 8.19 9.56 -51.18
N SER A 69 8.93 8.69 -51.86
CA SER A 69 9.89 9.13 -52.88
C SER A 69 10.52 7.86 -53.44
N LYS A 70 9.94 7.31 -54.49
CA LYS A 70 10.59 6.26 -55.28
C LYS A 70 10.53 6.69 -56.74
N ASP A 71 11.43 7.61 -57.06
CA ASP A 71 11.96 7.86 -58.40
C ASP A 71 13.44 8.25 -58.27
#